data_AF-A0A8J0R783-F1
#
_entry.id   AF-A0A8J0R783-F1
#
_cell.length_a   1.000
_cell.length_b   1.000
_cell.length_c   1.000
_cell.angle_alpha   90.00
_cell.angle_beta   90.00
_cell.angle_gamma   90.00
#
_symmetry.space_group_name_H-M   'P 1'
#
loop_
_entity.id
_entity.type
_entity.pdbx_description
1 polymer ?
#
loop_
_entity_poly.entity_id
_entity_poly.type
_entity_poly.pdbx_seq_one_letter_code
_entity_poly.pdbx_strand_id
1 'polypeptide(L)' 'MERDQDEVAFPKELVSKLLHEHLKNEKMRVSADALLLLAELLKVFVRDKLTAIHASIFFSTQRQLLEQLVRRWLKTLQ' A
#
# COMPACT_ATOMS: atom_id res chain seq x y z
N MET A 1 27.35 -7.94 -9.52
CA MET A 1 26.32 -6.95 -9.11
C MET A 1 25.42 -7.66 -8.12
N GLU A 2 25.77 -7.57 -6.85
CA GLU A 2 25.03 -8.20 -5.75
C GLU A 2 23.89 -7.25 -5.40
N ARG A 3 22.69 -7.58 -5.84
CA ARG A 3 21.45 -6.88 -5.49
C ARG A 3 20.66 -7.75 -4.54
N ASP A 4 21.28 -8.17 -3.44
CA ASP A 4 20.51 -8.57 -2.27
C ASP A 4 20.08 -7.28 -1.56
N GLN A 5 19.14 -6.58 -2.20
CA GLN A 5 18.18 -5.83 -1.42
C GLN A 5 17.35 -6.90 -0.73
N ASP A 6 17.33 -6.90 0.60
CA ASP A 6 16.30 -7.57 1.39
C ASP A 6 14.94 -6.99 0.99
N GLU A 7 14.45 -7.41 -0.17
CA GLU A 7 13.20 -6.96 -0.74
C GLU A 7 12.12 -7.63 0.09
N VAL A 8 11.44 -6.84 0.93
CA VAL A 8 10.37 -7.33 1.80
C VAL A 8 9.28 -7.94 0.91
N ALA A 9 9.29 -9.26 0.83
CA ALA A 9 8.39 -10.06 0.03
C ALA A 9 7.46 -10.86 0.94
N PHE A 10 6.22 -11.10 0.48
CA PHE A 10 5.32 -11.99 1.19
C PHE A 10 5.79 -13.44 1.03
N PRO A 11 6.02 -14.19 2.13
CA PRO A 11 6.39 -15.60 2.04
C PRO A 11 5.33 -16.41 1.29
N LYS A 12 5.74 -17.34 0.45
CA LYS A 12 4.80 -18.18 -0.33
C LYS A 12 3.85 -18.95 0.57
N GLU A 13 4.33 -19.39 1.73
CA GLU A 13 3.58 -20.11 2.74
C GLU A 13 2.45 -19.24 3.32
N LEU A 14 2.71 -17.95 3.50
CA LEU A 14 1.72 -16.99 3.96
C LEU A 14 0.66 -16.74 2.88
N VAL A 15 1.08 -16.53 1.64
CA VAL A 15 0.15 -16.32 0.50
C VAL A 15 -0.71 -17.55 0.28
N SER A 16 -0.13 -18.75 0.37
CA SER A 16 -0.88 -20.01 0.26
C SER A 16 -1.93 -20.16 1.37
N LYS A 17 -1.58 -19.85 2.63
CA LYS A 17 -2.55 -19.84 3.74
C LYS A 17 -3.67 -18.82 3.52
N LEU A 18 -3.33 -17.59 3.12
CA LEU A 18 -4.32 -16.55 2.82
C LEU A 18 -5.33 -17.02 1.77
N LEU A 19 -4.84 -17.67 0.70
CA LEU A 19 -5.70 -18.20 -0.35
C LEU A 19 -6.59 -19.34 0.17
N HIS A 20 -6.03 -20.31 0.90
CA HIS A 20 -6.82 -21.43 1.44
C HIS A 20 -7.92 -20.98 2.40
N GLU A 21 -7.65 -20.01 3.28
CA GLU A 21 -8.64 -19.46 4.21
C GLU A 21 -9.79 -18.71 3.50
N HIS A 22 -9.48 -17.91 2.48
CA HIS A 22 -10.45 -17.00 1.87
C HIS A 22 -11.18 -17.60 0.66
N LEU A 23 -10.59 -18.60 -0.01
CA LEU A 23 -11.17 -19.21 -1.22
C LEU A 23 -11.94 -20.51 -0.94
N LYS A 24 -12.00 -20.98 0.32
CA LYS A 24 -12.82 -22.13 0.80
C LYS A 24 -12.97 -23.27 -0.19
N ASN A 25 -11.87 -23.66 -0.82
CA ASN A 25 -11.88 -24.70 -1.84
C ASN A 25 -10.71 -25.66 -1.59
N GLU A 26 -10.98 -26.73 -0.85
CA GLU A 26 -9.99 -27.74 -0.46
C GLU A 26 -9.27 -28.40 -1.65
N LYS A 27 -9.87 -28.35 -2.84
CA LYS A 27 -9.29 -28.91 -4.08
C LYS A 27 -8.44 -27.91 -4.87
N MET A 28 -8.36 -26.65 -4.44
CA MET A 28 -7.64 -25.63 -5.17
C MET A 28 -6.14 -25.81 -4.99
N ARG A 29 -5.48 -26.31 -6.05
CA ARG A 29 -4.02 -26.39 -6.13
C ARG A 29 -3.51 -25.18 -6.89
N VAL A 30 -2.71 -24.36 -6.22
CA VAL A 30 -2.08 -23.18 -6.82
C VAL A 30 -0.64 -23.56 -7.18
N SER A 31 -0.21 -23.25 -8.40
CA SER A 31 1.17 -23.50 -8.82
C SER A 31 2.13 -22.59 -8.05
N ALA A 32 3.39 -23.03 -7.90
CA ALA A 32 4.41 -22.24 -7.20
C ALA A 32 4.66 -20.88 -7.86
N ASP A 33 4.50 -20.79 -9.20
CA ASP A 33 4.65 -19.56 -9.96
C ASP A 33 3.44 -18.62 -9.78
N ALA A 34 2.22 -19.18 -9.68
CA ALA A 34 1.04 -18.38 -9.37
C ALA A 34 1.12 -17.80 -7.94
N LEU A 35 1.66 -18.55 -6.98
CA LEU A 35 1.92 -18.03 -5.63
C LEU A 35 2.94 -16.88 -5.63
N LEU A 36 3.99 -16.96 -6.46
CA LEU A 36 4.96 -15.86 -6.63
C LEU A 36 4.30 -14.62 -7.21
N LEU A 37 3.52 -14.78 -8.28
CA LEU A 37 2.80 -13.66 -8.89
C LEU A 37 1.82 -13.01 -7.91
N LEU A 38 1.13 -13.81 -7.09
CA LEU A 38 0.23 -13.30 -6.05
C LEU A 38 0.99 -12.59 -4.92
N ALA A 39 2.17 -13.08 -4.54
CA ALA A 39 3.03 -12.39 -3.57
C ALA A 39 3.44 -11.00 -4.07
N GLU A 40 3.88 -10.89 -5.33
CA GLU A 40 4.22 -9.60 -5.94
C GLU A 40 2.99 -8.71 -6.13
N LEU A 41 1.84 -9.26 -6.52
CA LEU A 41 0.59 -8.51 -6.63
C LEU A 41 0.19 -7.88 -5.29
N LEU A 42 0.28 -8.65 -4.19
CA LEU A 42 -0.01 -8.15 -2.85
C LEU A 42 0.95 -7.04 -2.43
N LYS A 43 2.23 -7.17 -2.77
CA LYS A 43 3.26 -6.16 -2.49
C LYS A 43 2.99 -4.85 -3.23
N VAL A 44 2.68 -4.92 -4.53
CA VAL A 44 2.29 -3.74 -5.31
C VAL A 44 1.02 -3.11 -4.74
N PHE A 45 0.00 -3.93 -4.41
CA PHE A 45 -1.24 -3.43 -3.83
C PHE A 45 -0.99 -2.64 -2.53
N VAL A 46 -0.20 -3.19 -1.60
CA VAL A 46 0.11 -2.52 -0.33
C VAL A 46 0.92 -1.24 -0.56
N ARG A 47 1.93 -1.29 -1.43
CA ARG A 47 2.77 -0.13 -1.76
C ARG A 47 1.96 1.01 -2.37
N ASP A 48 1.06 0.70 -3.29
CA ASP A 48 0.21 1.70 -3.94
C ASP A 48 -0.76 2.34 -2.94
N LYS A 49 -1.34 1.54 -2.04
CA LYS A 49 -2.21 2.07 -0.98
C LYS A 49 -1.45 2.98 -0.03
N LEU A 50 -0.25 2.60 0.41
CA LEU A 50 0.58 3.46 1.27
C LEU A 50 0.94 4.77 0.57
N THR A 51 1.31 4.70 -0.71
CA THR A 51 1.64 5.89 -1.52
C THR A 51 0.43 6.81 -1.67
N ALA A 52 -0.75 6.25 -1.94
CA ALA A 52 -1.99 7.02 -2.04
C ALA A 52 -2.38 7.67 -0.70
N ILE A 53 -2.20 6.96 0.42
CA ILE A 53 -2.43 7.50 1.76
C ILE A 53 -1.47 8.65 2.05
N HIS A 54 -0.17 8.49 1.77
CA HIS A 54 0.81 9.57 1.92
C HIS A 54 0.47 10.79 1.09
N ALA A 55 0.06 10.61 -0.16
CA ALA A 55 -0.39 11.72 -1.01
C ALA A 55 -1.60 12.43 -0.39
N SER A 56 -2.59 11.67 0.08
CA SER A 56 -3.79 12.22 0.74
C SER A 56 -3.45 13.03 2.00
N ILE A 57 -2.58 12.51 2.86
CA ILE A 57 -2.12 13.18 4.09
C ILE A 57 -1.32 14.44 3.77
N PHE A 58 -0.45 14.40 2.76
CA PHE A 58 0.31 15.57 2.34
C PHE A 58 -0.61 16.68 1.81
N PHE A 59 -1.55 16.32 0.93
CA PHE A 59 -2.50 17.29 0.36
C PHE A 59 -3.47 17.86 1.41
N SER A 60 -3.91 17.06 2.40
CA SER A 60 -4.73 17.56 3.50
C SER A 60 -3.95 18.53 4.38
N THR A 61 -2.68 18.24 4.67
CA THR A 61 -1.80 19.11 5.46
C THR A 61 -1.53 20.44 4.74
N GLN A 62 -1.20 20.39 3.44
CA GLN A 62 -0.99 21.60 2.64
C GLN A 62 -2.26 22.46 2.55
N ARG A 63 -3.44 21.84 2.39
CA ARG A 63 -4.72 22.54 2.41
C ARG A 63 -4.96 23.25 3.74
N GLN A 64 -4.70 22.58 4.87
CA GLN A 64 -4.85 23.16 6.21
C GLN A 64 -3.96 24.41 6.38
N LEU A 65 -2.72 24.35 5.92
CA LEU A 65 -1.79 25.48 5.98
C LEU A 65 -2.26 26.65 5.12
N LEU A 66 -2.73 26.40 3.90
CA LEU A 66 -3.30 27.43 3.03
C LEU A 66 -4.53 28.08 3.68
N GLU A 67 -5.43 27.29 4.27
CA GLU A 67 -6.58 27.83 4.99
C GLU A 67 -6.18 28.69 6.19
N GLN A 68 -5.17 28.29 6.96
CA GLN A 68 -4.67 29.10 8.08
C GLN A 68 -4.05 30.43 7.60
N LEU A 69 -3.29 30.40 6.50
CA LEU A 69 -2.71 31.59 5.90
C LEU A 69 -3.79 32.53 5.39
N VAL A 70 -4.79 32.02 4.67
CA VAL A 70 -5.92 32.83 4.18
C VAL A 70 -6.70 33.46 5.34
N ARG A 71 -7.02 32.68 6.38
CA ARG A 71 -7.71 33.20 7.58
C ARG A 71 -6.89 34.28 8.28
N ARG A 72 -5.57 34.12 8.36
CA ARG A 72 -4.68 35.11 8.97
C ARG A 72 -4.63 36.39 8.14
N TRP A 73 -4.48 36.26 6.82
CA TRP A 73 -4.52 37.39 5.88
C TRP A 73 -5.83 38.17 5.96
N LEU A 74 -6.96 37.47 6.02
CA LEU A 74 -8.28 38.09 6.15
C LEU A 74 -8.43 38.90 7.44
N LYS A 75 -7.88 38.38 8.56
CA LYS A 75 -7.86 39.12 9.85
C LYS A 75 -6.99 40.36 9.83
N THR A 76 -5.94 40.41 9.01
CA THR A 76 -5.10 41.62 8.84
C THR A 76 -5.72 42.67 7.92
N LEU A 77 -6.71 42.29 7.12
CA LEU A 77 -7.41 43.19 6.20
C LEU A 77 -8.68 43.81 6.81
N GLN A 78 -9.11 43.34 7.98
CA GLN A 78 -10.19 43.93 8.80
C GLN A 78 -9.60 44.77 9.93
#